data_AF-A0A0U4E4F2-F1
#
_entry.id   AF-A0A0U4E4F2-F1
#
_cell.length_a   1.000
_cell.length_b   1.000
_cell.length_c   1.000
_cell.angle_alpha   90.00
_cell.angle_beta   90.00
_cell.angle_gamma   90.00
#
_symmetry.space_group_name_H-M   'P 1'
#
loop_
_entity.id
_entity.type
_entity.pdbx_description
1 polymer ?
#
loop_
_entity_poly.entity_id
_entity_poly.type
_entity_poly.pdbx_seq_one_letter_code
_entity_poly.pdbx_strand_id
1 'polypeptide(L)'
;MESSIFDIELETVTMVVNIEEVEDQGNEVVNFFIVEDLDGIKINLSDSDVNDIKSFYDEVFEYIISEQKLVEFQLVYEKNNLFFEVASDIIEHLNDEIKQSKDNFKKIIRLTNDKKDLITGFDTSKMVSQ
;
A
#
# COMPACT_ATOMS: atom_id res chain seq x y z
N MET A 1 -28.90 24.58 -2.19
CA MET A 1 -27.87 24.23 -3.19
C MET A 1 -27.08 23.12 -2.55
N GLU A 2 -27.40 21.89 -2.93
CA GLU A 2 -26.67 20.70 -2.51
C GLU A 2 -25.24 20.84 -3.02
N SER A 3 -24.27 20.90 -2.12
CA SER A 3 -22.87 20.80 -2.52
C SER A 3 -22.71 19.42 -3.15
N SER A 4 -22.48 19.39 -4.46
CA SER A 4 -21.90 18.24 -5.13
C SER A 4 -20.53 18.00 -4.50
N ILE A 5 -20.53 17.23 -3.43
CA ILE A 5 -19.33 16.73 -2.79
C ILE A 5 -18.68 15.83 -3.84
N PHE A 6 -17.54 16.27 -4.35
CA PHE A 6 -16.74 15.60 -5.36
C PHE A 6 -16.63 14.09 -5.06
N ASP A 7 -17.08 13.26 -6.00
CA ASP A 7 -16.68 11.86 -6.03
C ASP A 7 -15.17 11.85 -6.25
N ILE A 8 -14.40 11.51 -5.21
CA ILE A 8 -12.95 11.34 -5.34
C ILE A 8 -12.74 10.11 -6.23
N GLU A 9 -12.24 10.34 -7.43
CA GLU A 9 -11.70 9.28 -8.29
C GLU A 9 -10.23 9.07 -7.93
N LEU A 10 -9.89 7.83 -7.61
CA LEU A 10 -8.52 7.43 -7.32
C LEU A 10 -7.96 6.76 -8.58
N GLU A 11 -6.86 7.30 -9.09
CA GLU A 11 -6.05 6.64 -10.11
C GLU A 11 -5.46 5.35 -9.53
N THR A 12 -5.31 4.32 -10.37
CA THR A 12 -4.61 3.09 -10.00
C THR A 12 -3.20 3.14 -10.57
N VAL A 13 -2.21 2.88 -9.72
CA VAL A 13 -0.83 2.63 -10.14
C VAL A 13 -0.51 1.15 -10.03
N THR A 14 0.29 0.66 -10.97
CA THR A 14 0.80 -0.71 -10.93
C THR A 14 2.12 -0.73 -10.18
N MET A 15 2.23 -1.60 -9.18
CA MET A 15 3.48 -1.86 -8.47
C MET A 15 4.00 -3.25 -8.83
N VAL A 16 5.28 -3.32 -9.17
CA VAL A 16 5.91 -4.59 -9.53
C VAL A 16 6.43 -5.28 -8.29
N VAL A 17 6.15 -6.57 -8.20
CA VAL A 17 6.64 -7.43 -7.14
C VAL A 17 7.54 -8.50 -7.75
N ASN A 18 8.72 -8.68 -7.16
CA ASN A 18 9.66 -9.71 -7.58
C ASN A 18 9.91 -10.73 -6.47
N ILE A 19 10.36 -11.92 -6.86
CA ILE A 19 10.89 -12.92 -5.93
C ILE A 19 12.40 -13.03 -6.13
N GLU A 20 13.17 -12.82 -5.06
CA GLU A 20 14.62 -13.00 -5.03
C GLU A 20 14.97 -14.27 -4.24
N GLU A 21 15.62 -15.24 -4.90
CA GLU A 21 16.17 -16.45 -4.26
C GLU A 21 17.62 -16.17 -3.83
N VAL A 22 17.89 -16.22 -2.53
CA VAL A 22 19.22 -16.01 -1.96
C VAL A 22 19.72 -17.29 -1.30
N GLU A 23 20.90 -17.76 -1.70
CA GLU A 23 21.57 -18.87 -1.01
C GLU A 23 22.22 -18.35 0.28
N ASP A 24 21.75 -18.82 1.44
CA ASP A 24 22.42 -18.59 2.71
C ASP A 24 23.59 -19.58 2.89
N GLN A 25 24.52 -19.24 3.78
CA GLN A 25 25.83 -19.87 4.02
C GLN A 25 25.78 -21.38 4.36
N GLY A 26 24.57 -21.97 4.45
CA GLY A 26 24.29 -23.39 4.69
C GLY A 26 23.59 -24.17 3.56
N ASN A 27 23.42 -23.61 2.35
CA ASN A 27 22.62 -24.16 1.23
C ASN A 27 21.09 -24.11 1.43
N GLU A 28 20.60 -23.20 2.27
CA GLU A 28 19.17 -22.91 2.38
C GLU A 28 18.82 -21.75 1.44
N VAL A 29 17.80 -21.93 0.59
CA VAL A 29 17.35 -20.90 -0.34
C VAL A 29 16.28 -20.07 0.36
N VAL A 30 16.63 -18.81 0.67
CA VAL A 30 15.72 -17.82 1.24
C VAL A 30 15.03 -17.07 0.12
N ASN A 31 13.70 -17.02 0.15
CA ASN A 31 12.90 -16.37 -0.88
C ASN A 31 12.36 -15.04 -0.35
N PHE A 32 12.77 -13.93 -0.97
CA PHE A 32 12.27 -12.61 -0.63
C PHE A 32 11.23 -12.15 -1.62
N PHE A 33 10.12 -11.62 -1.12
CA PHE A 33 9.13 -10.86 -1.88
C PHE A 33 9.53 -9.38 -1.79
N ILE A 34 9.72 -8.72 -2.94
CA ILE A 34 10.29 -7.36 -3.00
C ILE A 34 9.35 -6.44 -3.75
N VAL A 35 9.03 -5.29 -3.14
CA VAL A 35 8.27 -4.20 -3.77
C VAL A 35 9.16 -2.96 -3.85
N GLU A 36 9.71 -2.68 -5.03
CA GLU A 36 10.66 -1.57 -5.21
C GLU A 36 9.99 -0.21 -5.02
N ASP A 37 8.70 -0.09 -5.37
CA ASP A 37 7.93 1.15 -5.31
C ASP A 37 7.51 1.57 -3.89
N LEU A 38 7.76 0.72 -2.89
CA LEU A 38 7.49 0.97 -1.47
C LEU A 38 8.80 0.84 -0.68
N ASP A 39 9.75 1.75 -0.91
CA ASP A 39 11.06 1.80 -0.21
C ASP A 39 11.85 0.47 -0.21
N GLY A 40 11.57 -0.44 -1.15
CA GLY A 40 12.23 -1.72 -1.25
C GLY A 40 11.90 -2.67 -0.09
N ILE A 41 10.66 -2.67 0.43
CA ILE A 41 10.19 -3.67 1.39
C ILE A 41 10.59 -5.08 0.92
N LYS A 42 11.19 -5.84 1.82
CA LYS A 42 11.52 -7.25 1.62
C LYS A 42 10.82 -8.10 2.67
N ILE A 43 9.98 -9.03 2.21
CA ILE A 43 9.30 -10.01 3.08
C ILE A 43 10.02 -11.33 2.90
N ASN A 44 10.39 -11.99 4.00
CA ASN A 44 11.04 -13.29 3.94
C ASN A 44 9.99 -14.41 3.91
N LEU A 45 9.72 -14.97 2.74
CA LEU A 45 8.74 -16.06 2.57
C LEU A 45 9.21 -17.40 3.18
N SER A 46 10.48 -17.49 3.56
CA SER A 46 11.06 -18.65 4.24
C SER A 46 11.05 -18.51 5.76
N ASP A 47 10.72 -17.33 6.30
CA ASP A 47 10.54 -17.13 7.73
C ASP A 47 9.14 -17.60 8.19
N SER A 48 9.07 -18.05 9.43
CA SER A 48 7.81 -18.34 10.10
C SER A 48 7.21 -17.12 10.82
N ASP A 49 8.01 -16.06 11.02
CA ASP A 49 7.49 -14.77 11.44
C ASP A 49 6.63 -14.15 10.33
N VAL A 50 5.57 -13.45 10.73
CA VAL A 50 4.61 -12.78 9.84
C VAL A 50 4.55 -11.27 10.06
N ASN A 51 5.40 -10.75 10.96
CA ASN A 51 5.44 -9.32 11.28
C ASN A 51 5.78 -8.45 10.07
N ASP A 52 6.66 -8.94 9.20
CA ASP A 52 7.04 -8.33 7.92
C ASP A 52 5.86 -8.29 6.93
N ILE A 53 5.03 -9.33 6.87
CA ILE A 53 3.78 -9.29 6.10
C ILE A 53 2.86 -8.21 6.66
N LYS A 54 2.67 -8.16 7.99
CA LYS A 54 1.81 -7.14 8.60
C LYS A 54 2.30 -5.72 8.27
N SER A 55 3.60 -5.47 8.45
CA SER A 55 4.22 -4.18 8.12
C SER A 55 4.01 -3.81 6.65
N PHE A 56 4.15 -4.77 5.74
CA PHE A 56 3.86 -4.55 4.32
C PHE A 56 2.42 -4.08 4.09
N TYR A 57 1.41 -4.74 4.68
CA TYR A 57 0.02 -4.29 4.56
C TYR A 57 -0.17 -2.88 5.12
N ASP A 58 0.41 -2.57 6.28
CA ASP A 58 0.31 -1.22 6.88
C ASP A 58 0.90 -0.16 5.93
N GLU A 59 2.07 -0.41 5.34
CA GLU A 59 2.73 0.51 4.41
C GLU A 59 1.95 0.71 3.11
N VAL A 60 1.35 -0.35 2.56
CA VAL A 60 0.47 -0.24 1.38
C VAL A 60 -0.73 0.66 1.65
N PHE A 61 -1.37 0.48 2.82
CA PHE A 61 -2.53 1.28 3.19
C PHE A 61 -2.14 2.75 3.42
N GLU A 62 -1.00 2.99 4.09
CA GLU A 62 -0.48 4.34 4.28
C GLU A 62 -0.14 5.03 2.95
N TYR A 63 0.47 4.31 2.01
CA TYR A 63 0.73 4.81 0.65
C TYR A 63 -0.57 5.23 -0.04
N ILE A 64 -1.60 4.37 -0.03
CA ILE A 64 -2.88 4.67 -0.69
C ILE A 64 -3.51 5.96 -0.15
N ILE A 65 -3.47 6.16 1.17
CA ILE A 65 -4.06 7.34 1.82
C ILE A 65 -3.22 8.59 1.56
N SER A 66 -1.90 8.51 1.65
CA SER A 66 -0.99 9.65 1.51
C SER A 66 -0.92 10.14 0.06
N GLU A 67 -0.76 9.22 -0.89
CA GLU A 67 -0.64 9.52 -2.31
C GLU A 67 -2.00 9.65 -3.01
N GLN A 68 -3.09 9.23 -2.36
CA GLN A 68 -4.45 9.23 -2.90
C GLN A 68 -4.56 8.45 -4.22
N LYS A 69 -3.85 7.32 -4.29
CA LYS A 69 -3.81 6.41 -5.43
C LYS A 69 -4.11 5.00 -4.96
N LEU A 70 -4.86 4.24 -5.74
CA LEU A 70 -4.98 2.81 -5.53
C LEU A 70 -3.75 2.10 -6.08
N VAL A 71 -3.45 0.94 -5.52
CA VAL A 71 -2.35 0.09 -5.96
C VAL A 71 -2.92 -1.19 -6.55
N GLU A 72 -2.34 -1.63 -7.66
CA GLU A 72 -2.51 -2.98 -8.20
C GLU A 72 -1.13 -3.63 -8.32
N PHE A 73 -0.92 -4.71 -7.61
CA PHE A 73 0.35 -5.43 -7.62
C PHE A 73 0.41 -6.43 -8.77
N GLN A 74 1.58 -6.52 -9.40
CA GLN A 74 1.87 -7.51 -10.43
C GLN A 74 3.13 -8.29 -10.07
N LEU A 75 2.97 -9.60 -9.91
CA LEU A 75 4.09 -10.51 -9.69
C LEU A 75 4.85 -10.73 -11.00
N VAL A 76 6.14 -10.41 -10.99
CA VAL A 76 7.09 -10.72 -12.05
C VAL A 76 8.07 -11.74 -11.51
N TYR A 77 7.89 -12.99 -11.95
CA TYR A 77 8.80 -14.07 -11.59
C TYR A 77 8.88 -15.12 -12.69
N GLU A 78 10.10 -15.53 -13.04
CA GLU A 78 10.34 -16.40 -14.20
C GLU A 78 10.15 -17.89 -13.88
N LYS A 79 10.27 -18.29 -12.60
CA LYS A 79 10.17 -19.70 -12.20
C LYS A 79 8.74 -20.02 -11.76
N ASN A 80 8.21 -21.15 -12.20
CA ASN A 80 6.94 -21.68 -11.71
C ASN A 80 7.20 -22.74 -10.62
N ASN A 81 7.40 -22.28 -9.39
CA ASN A 81 7.71 -23.11 -8.21
C ASN A 81 6.76 -22.80 -7.05
N LEU A 82 6.90 -23.48 -5.90
CA LEU A 82 6.05 -23.25 -4.74
C LEU A 82 6.03 -21.77 -4.29
N PHE A 83 7.16 -21.08 -4.38
CA PHE A 83 7.25 -19.67 -3.98
C PHE A 83 6.50 -18.75 -4.94
N PHE A 84 6.47 -19.09 -6.24
CA PHE A 84 5.61 -18.43 -7.21
C PHE A 84 4.13 -18.57 -6.84
N GLU A 85 3.69 -19.78 -6.50
CA GLU A 85 2.29 -20.03 -6.10
C GLU A 85 1.93 -19.22 -4.84
N VAL A 86 2.76 -19.31 -3.80
CA VAL A 86 2.56 -18.57 -2.54
C VAL A 86 2.52 -17.07 -2.76
N ALA A 87 3.48 -16.51 -3.51
CA ALA A 87 3.51 -15.10 -3.81
C ALA A 87 2.30 -14.67 -4.65
N SER A 88 1.89 -15.49 -5.63
CA SER A 88 0.71 -15.23 -6.46
C SER A 88 -0.55 -15.13 -5.60
N ASP A 89 -0.75 -16.06 -4.68
CA ASP A 89 -1.89 -16.06 -3.76
C ASP A 89 -1.91 -14.80 -2.87
N ILE A 90 -0.74 -14.39 -2.35
CA ILE A 90 -0.61 -13.16 -1.56
C ILE A 90 -1.00 -11.93 -2.40
N ILE A 91 -0.49 -11.84 -3.64
CA ILE A 91 -0.79 -10.72 -4.55
C ILE A 91 -2.28 -10.69 -4.92
N GLU A 92 -2.88 -11.83 -5.24
CA GLU A 92 -4.30 -11.92 -5.58
C GLU A 92 -5.16 -11.44 -4.40
N HIS A 93 -4.92 -11.97 -3.19
CA HIS A 93 -5.64 -11.56 -1.99
C HIS A 93 -5.48 -10.08 -1.68
N LEU A 94 -4.26 -9.54 -1.81
CA LEU A 94 -4.00 -8.13 -1.54
C LEU A 94 -4.72 -7.21 -2.54
N ASN A 95 -4.65 -7.54 -3.83
CA ASN A 95 -5.36 -6.81 -4.87
C ASN A 95 -6.87 -6.82 -4.66
N ASP A 96 -7.43 -7.98 -4.29
CA ASP A 96 -8.85 -8.09 -3.98
C ASP A 96 -9.25 -7.28 -2.76
N GLU A 97 -8.44 -7.28 -1.70
CA GLU A 97 -8.69 -6.50 -0.49
C GLU A 97 -8.68 -4.99 -0.79
N ILE A 98 -7.69 -4.51 -1.56
CA ILE A 98 -7.61 -3.10 -1.97
C ILE A 98 -8.83 -2.71 -2.80
N LYS A 99 -9.23 -3.57 -3.74
CA LYS A 99 -10.40 -3.36 -4.60
C LYS A 99 -11.69 -3.30 -3.79
N GLN A 100 -11.88 -4.20 -2.83
CA GLN A 100 -13.04 -4.21 -1.95
C GLN A 100 -13.05 -3.01 -1.00
N SER A 101 -11.87 -2.55 -0.57
CA SER A 101 -11.70 -1.41 0.32
C SER A 101 -11.71 -0.04 -0.37
N LYS A 102 -11.84 0.01 -1.70
CA LYS A 102 -11.84 1.26 -2.50
C LYS A 102 -12.70 2.38 -1.92
N ASP A 103 -13.96 2.07 -1.59
CA ASP A 103 -14.88 3.10 -1.06
C ASP A 103 -14.52 3.53 0.36
N ASN A 104 -13.86 2.66 1.14
CA ASN A 104 -13.35 3.01 2.46
C ASN A 104 -12.16 3.97 2.35
N PHE A 105 -11.24 3.71 1.42
CA PHE A 105 -10.13 4.64 1.14
C PHE A 105 -10.63 6.02 0.75
N LYS A 106 -11.62 6.11 -0.16
CA LYS A 106 -12.24 7.39 -0.54
C LYS A 106 -12.81 8.15 0.67
N LYS A 107 -13.51 7.44 1.56
CA LYS A 107 -14.07 8.04 2.79
C LYS A 107 -12.96 8.56 3.71
N ILE A 108 -11.91 7.78 3.93
CA ILE A 108 -10.78 8.17 4.79
C ILE A 108 -10.06 9.39 4.20
N ILE A 109 -9.74 9.37 2.91
CA ILE A 109 -9.08 10.49 2.22
C ILE A 109 -9.91 11.77 2.34
N ARG A 110 -11.23 11.67 2.11
CA ARG A 110 -12.14 12.81 2.30
C ARG A 110 -12.07 13.37 3.71
N LEU A 111 -12.17 12.52 4.73
CA LEU A 111 -12.11 12.97 6.13
C LEU A 111 -10.76 13.62 6.45
N THR A 112 -9.67 13.10 5.90
CA THR A 112 -8.32 13.67 6.07
C THR A 112 -8.20 15.04 5.40
N ASN A 113 -8.71 15.20 4.19
CA ASN A 113 -8.72 16.48 3.46
C ASN A 113 -9.62 17.51 4.17
N ASP A 114 -10.83 17.14 4.56
CA ASP A 114 -11.76 18.01 5.31
C ASP A 114 -11.11 18.52 6.61
N LYS A 115 -10.38 17.65 7.33
CA LYS A 115 -9.64 18.02 8.53
C LYS A 115 -8.50 19.00 8.24
N LYS A 116 -7.78 18.82 7.13
CA LYS A 116 -6.69 19.71 6.72
C LYS A 116 -7.21 21.12 6.43
N ASP A 117 -8.32 21.22 5.70
CA ASP A 117 -8.95 22.50 5.36
C ASP A 117 -9.44 23.26 6.60
N LEU A 118 -9.98 22.55 7.59
CA LEU A 118 -10.35 23.13 8.88
C LEU A 118 -9.14 23.73 9.59
N ILE A 119 -7.96 23.08 9.57
CA ILE A 119 -6.75 23.57 10.24
C ILE A 119 -6.15 24.77 9.51
N THR A 120 -6.11 24.75 8.17
CA THR A 120 -5.53 25.84 7.36
C THR A 120 -6.45 27.07 7.26
N GLY A 121 -7.75 26.92 7.53
CA GLY A 121 -8.72 28.03 7.60
C GLY A 121 -8.66 28.87 8.88
N PHE A 122 -8.00 28.39 9.94
CA PHE A 122 -7.71 29.18 11.14
C PHE A 122 -6.44 30.03 10.94
N ASP A 123 -6.54 31.07 10.11
CA ASP A 123 -5.52 32.11 10.07
C ASP A 123 -5.58 32.93 11.38
N THR A 124 -4.65 32.64 12.29
CA THR A 124 -4.50 33.31 13.60
C THR A 124 -4.06 34.77 13.49
N SER A 125 -3.72 35.27 12.29
CA SER A 125 -3.30 36.66 12.08
C SER A 125 -4.42 37.70 12.27
N LYS A 126 -5.69 37.29 12.40
CA LYS A 126 -6.81 38.18 12.77
C LYS A 126 -7.06 38.33 14.27
N MET A 127 -6.31 37.66 15.15
CA MET A 127 -6.53 37.76 16.60
C MET A 127 -5.70 38.83 17.31
N VAL A 128 -4.87 39.61 16.61
CA VAL A 128 -4.10 40.71 17.21
C VAL A 128 -4.34 42.02 16.47
N SER A 129 -5.43 42.71 16.84
CA SER A 129 -5.50 44.17 16.85
C SER A 129 -6.74 44.57 17.65
N GLN A 130 -6.53 44.81 18.95
CA GLN A 130 -7.34 45.72 19.77
C GLN A 130 -6.73 47.11 19.69
#